data_AF-A0A5B9YBE8-F1
#
_entry.id   AF-A0A5B9YBE8-F1
#
_cell.length_a   1.000
_cell.length_b   1.000
_cell.length_c   1.000
_cell.angle_alpha   90.00
_cell.angle_beta   90.00
_cell.angle_gamma   90.00
#
_symmetry.space_group_name_H-M   'P 1'
#
loop_
_entity.id
_entity.type
_entity.pdbx_description
1 polymer ?
#
loop_
_entity_poly.entity_id
_entity_poly.type
_entity_poly.pdbx_seq_one_letter_code
_entity_poly.pdbx_strand_id
1 'polypeptide(L)'
;MKLSENPAFQGVDQDFVSRLETILSSANYKSNVEVLGLLMAISNEANQKNIPFTPEMQLAILQYFKSQLPKNQRGQFDALVKMLSSKKGF
;
A
#
# COMPACT_ATOMS: atom_id res chain seq x y z
N MET A 1 -9.22 0.03 -10.05
CA MET A 1 -8.53 -1.27 -10.21
C MET A 1 -8.40 -1.85 -8.82
N LYS A 2 -8.80 -3.11 -8.61
CA LYS A 2 -8.68 -3.78 -7.31
C LYS A 2 -7.27 -4.35 -7.13
N LEU A 3 -6.83 -4.52 -5.89
CA LEU A 3 -5.57 -5.22 -5.58
C LEU A 3 -5.68 -6.70 -5.95
N SER A 4 -6.85 -7.31 -5.77
CA SER A 4 -7.12 -8.70 -6.15
C SER A 4 -6.97 -8.99 -7.65
N GLU A 5 -7.06 -7.96 -8.48
CA GLU A 5 -6.92 -8.04 -9.94
C GLU A 5 -5.48 -7.79 -10.41
N ASN A 6 -4.57 -7.41 -9.50
CA ASN A 6 -3.20 -7.10 -9.84
C ASN A 6 -2.34 -8.37 -9.83
N PRO A 7 -1.55 -8.65 -10.90
CA PRO A 7 -0.69 -9.83 -10.97
C PRO A 7 0.28 -9.97 -9.79
N ALA A 8 0.67 -8.85 -9.16
CA ALA A 8 1.52 -8.86 -7.98
C ALA A 8 0.90 -9.63 -6.79
N PHE A 9 -0.43 -9.75 -6.72
CA PHE A 9 -1.14 -10.48 -5.67
C PHE A 9 -1.55 -11.90 -6.08
N GLN A 10 -1.11 -12.37 -7.25
CA GLN A 10 -1.43 -13.72 -7.70
C GLN A 10 -0.78 -14.76 -6.76
N GLY A 11 -1.60 -15.63 -6.18
CA GLY A 11 -1.14 -16.63 -5.20
C GLY A 11 -0.99 -16.10 -3.77
N VAL A 12 -1.31 -14.83 -3.51
CA VAL A 12 -1.46 -14.29 -2.15
C VAL A 12 -2.83 -14.68 -1.61
N ASP A 13 -2.88 -14.96 -0.31
CA ASP A 13 -4.10 -15.21 0.44
C ASP A 13 -5.15 -14.10 0.18
N GLN A 14 -6.32 -14.51 -0.30
CA GLN A 14 -7.38 -13.58 -0.71
C GLN A 14 -8.01 -12.84 0.47
N ASP A 15 -8.01 -13.42 1.66
CA ASP A 15 -8.50 -12.75 2.87
C ASP A 15 -7.55 -11.61 3.26
N PHE A 16 -6.24 -11.84 3.12
CA PHE A 16 -5.23 -10.78 3.30
C PHE A 16 -5.43 -9.65 2.29
N VAL A 17 -5.64 -9.97 1.01
CA VAL A 17 -5.89 -8.97 -0.05
C VAL A 17 -7.19 -8.20 0.18
N SER A 18 -8.27 -8.88 0.55
CA SER A 18 -9.56 -8.22 0.82
C SER A 18 -9.50 -7.32 2.07
N ARG A 19 -8.74 -7.74 3.10
CA ARG A 19 -8.48 -6.91 4.28
C ARG A 19 -7.66 -5.68 3.92
N LEU A 20 -6.67 -5.82 3.05
CA LEU A 20 -5.89 -4.71 2.52
C LEU A 20 -6.76 -3.68 1.82
N GLU A 21 -7.62 -4.11 0.90
CA GLU A 21 -8.54 -3.22 0.19
C GLU A 21 -9.51 -2.51 1.14
N THR A 22 -10.00 -3.21 2.16
CA THR A 22 -10.88 -2.63 3.20
C THR A 22 -10.16 -1.56 4.00
N ILE A 23 -8.94 -1.84 4.44
CA ILE A 23 -8.11 -0.90 5.18
C ILE A 23 -7.80 0.34 4.33
N LEU A 24 -7.40 0.16 3.07
CA LEU A 24 -7.01 1.24 2.17
C LEU A 24 -8.22 2.09 1.75
N SER A 25 -9.38 1.47 1.52
CA SER A 25 -10.62 2.19 1.22
C SER A 25 -11.13 2.99 2.41
N SER A 26 -10.95 2.49 3.65
CA SER A 26 -11.25 3.24 4.88
C SER A 26 -10.32 4.44 5.10
N ALA A 27 -9.15 4.45 4.45
CA ALA A 27 -8.15 5.50 4.59
C ALA A 27 -8.41 6.74 3.70
N ASN A 28 -9.52 6.77 2.94
CA ASN A 28 -9.92 7.93 2.10
C ASN A 28 -10.11 9.25 2.87
N TYR A 29 -10.21 9.20 4.20
CA TYR A 29 -10.33 10.37 5.08
C TYR A 29 -9.12 10.59 5.98
N LYS A 30 -8.08 9.76 5.86
CA LYS A 30 -6.87 9.82 6.69
C LYS A 30 -5.80 10.67 6.01
N SER A 31 -4.92 11.25 6.82
CA SER A 31 -3.76 11.99 6.30
C SER A 31 -2.80 11.06 5.56
N ASN A 32 -2.07 11.60 4.56
CA ASN A 32 -1.06 10.82 3.80
C ASN A 32 -0.04 10.11 4.71
N VAL A 33 0.27 10.67 5.88
CA VAL A 33 1.19 10.08 6.87
C VAL A 33 0.59 8.84 7.54
N GLU A 34 -0.69 8.89 7.92
CA GLU A 34 -1.37 7.75 8.53
C GLU A 34 -1.48 6.56 7.58
N VAL A 35 -1.68 6.85 6.29
CA VAL A 35 -1.73 5.82 5.24
C VAL A 35 -0.38 5.12 5.12
N LEU A 36 0.71 5.88 5.13
CA LEU A 36 2.06 5.32 5.06
C LEU A 36 2.39 4.52 6.33
N GLY A 37 1.94 4.98 7.50
CA GLY A 37 2.00 4.20 8.74
C GLY A 37 1.23 2.89 8.65
N LEU A 38 0.05 2.92 8.04
CA LEU A 38 -0.77 1.75 7.74
C LEU A 38 -0.07 0.77 6.80
N LEU A 39 0.57 1.27 5.74
CA LEU A 39 1.35 0.46 4.80
C LEU A 39 2.55 -0.21 5.46
N MET A 40 3.27 0.53 6.31
CA MET A 40 4.36 -0.05 7.09
C MET A 40 3.86 -1.12 8.07
N ALA A 41 2.72 -0.88 8.73
CA ALA A 41 2.10 -1.85 9.63
C ALA A 41 1.69 -3.13 8.88
N ILE A 42 1.10 -2.98 7.69
CA ILE A 42 0.75 -4.09 6.79
C ILE A 42 2.01 -4.85 6.37
N SER A 43 3.07 -4.14 5.95
CA SER A 43 4.33 -4.77 5.54
C SER A 43 4.95 -5.57 6.68
N ASN A 44 4.88 -5.04 7.91
CA ASN A 44 5.35 -5.75 9.10
C ASN A 44 4.48 -6.97 9.42
N GLU A 45 3.16 -6.85 9.32
CA GLU A 45 2.23 -7.98 9.53
C GLU A 45 2.44 -9.09 8.49
N ALA A 46 2.66 -8.72 7.22
CA ALA A 46 2.96 -9.66 6.15
C ALA A 46 4.27 -10.41 6.42
N ASN A 47 5.32 -9.69 6.82
CA ASN A 47 6.59 -10.29 7.24
C ASN A 47 6.43 -11.26 8.43
N GLN A 48 5.62 -10.89 9.44
CA GLN A 48 5.35 -11.75 10.59
C GLN A 48 4.59 -13.04 10.21
N LYS A 49 3.78 -12.97 9.16
CA LYS A 49 2.98 -14.10 8.65
C LYS A 49 3.71 -14.93 7.58
N ASN A 50 4.99 -14.66 7.32
CA ASN A 50 5.76 -15.26 6.22
C ASN A 50 5.10 -15.07 4.84
N ILE A 51 4.31 -14.00 4.68
CA ILE A 51 3.76 -13.63 3.37
C ILE A 51 4.88 -12.89 2.63
N PRO A 52 5.29 -13.33 1.43
CA PRO A 52 6.34 -12.66 0.66
C PRO A 52 5.81 -11.32 0.17
N PHE A 53 6.04 -10.28 0.96
CA PHE A 53 5.60 -8.92 0.66
C PHE A 53 6.63 -8.25 -0.26
N THR A 54 6.54 -8.58 -1.56
CA THR A 54 7.55 -8.17 -2.53
C THR A 54 7.48 -6.67 -2.85
N PRO A 55 8.56 -6.08 -3.39
CA PRO A 55 8.54 -4.69 -3.86
C PRO A 55 7.42 -4.41 -4.87
N GLU A 56 7.07 -5.38 -5.74
CA GLU A 56 5.98 -5.26 -6.70
C GLU A 56 4.62 -5.14 -6.01
N MET A 57 4.37 -5.94 -4.96
CA MET A 57 3.16 -5.83 -4.16
C MET A 57 3.06 -4.48 -3.46
N GLN A 58 4.17 -4.00 -2.90
CA GLN A 58 4.24 -2.68 -2.27
C GLN A 58 3.90 -1.55 -3.27
N LEU A 59 4.50 -1.60 -4.47
CA LEU A 59 4.22 -0.66 -5.55
C LEU A 59 2.75 -0.71 -6.00
N ALA A 60 2.19 -1.91 -6.13
CA ALA A 60 0.78 -2.11 -6.48
C ALA A 60 -0.15 -1.47 -5.44
N ILE A 61 0.18 -1.58 -4.15
CA ILE A 61 -0.60 -0.95 -3.08
C ILE A 61 -0.49 0.57 -3.12
N LEU A 62 0.73 1.09 -3.30
CA LEU A 62 0.95 2.54 -3.42
C LEU A 62 0.19 3.13 -4.61
N GLN A 63 0.16 2.43 -5.75
CA GLN A 63 -0.61 2.83 -6.93
C GLN A 63 -2.11 2.76 -6.69
N TYR A 64 -2.60 1.70 -6.04
CA TYR A 64 -4.00 1.58 -5.64
C TYR A 64 -4.42 2.75 -4.76
N PHE A 65 -3.63 3.05 -3.71
CA PHE A 65 -3.92 4.16 -2.81
C PHE A 65 -3.89 5.51 -3.54
N LYS A 66 -2.87 5.76 -4.36
CA LYS A 66 -2.77 6.97 -5.20
C LYS A 66 -3.98 7.14 -6.12
N SER A 67 -4.57 6.06 -6.60
CA SER A 67 -5.76 6.10 -7.45
C SER A 67 -7.00 6.61 -6.70
N GLN A 68 -7.10 6.31 -5.40
CA GLN A 68 -8.17 6.76 -4.52
C GLN A 68 -7.99 8.21 -4.08
N LEU A 69 -6.75 8.71 -4.04
CA LEU A 69 -6.46 10.09 -3.69
C LEU A 69 -6.99 11.11 -4.72
N PRO A 70 -7.51 12.27 -4.25
CA PRO A 70 -7.83 13.38 -5.13
C PRO A 70 -6.57 13.94 -5.80
N LYS A 71 -6.71 14.46 -7.03
CA LYS A 71 -5.58 14.86 -7.89
C LYS A 71 -4.59 15.81 -7.21
N ASN A 72 -5.07 16.73 -6.38
CA ASN A 72 -4.25 17.71 -5.65
C ASN A 72 -3.38 17.08 -4.54
N GLN A 73 -3.72 15.89 -4.04
CA GLN A 73 -2.97 15.19 -2.99
C GLN A 73 -1.97 14.18 -3.54
N ARG A 74 -2.12 13.75 -4.80
CA ARG A 74 -1.23 12.77 -5.45
C ARG A 74 0.23 13.22 -5.50
N GLY A 75 0.48 14.51 -5.72
CA GLY A 75 1.85 15.06 -5.76
C GLY A 75 2.54 15.01 -4.40
N GLN A 76 1.82 15.29 -3.32
CA GLN A 76 2.33 15.20 -1.95
C GLN A 76 2.60 13.73 -1.57
N PHE A 77 1.71 12.83 -1.99
CA PHE A 77 1.89 11.39 -1.80
C PHE A 77 3.13 10.86 -2.52
N ASP A 78 3.35 11.24 -3.79
CA ASP A 78 4.56 10.84 -4.54
C ASP A 78 5.86 11.34 -3.88
N ALA A 79 5.84 12.58 -3.35
CA ALA A 79 6.99 13.14 -2.64
C ALA A 79 7.29 12.38 -1.33
N LEU A 80 6.25 12.00 -0.58
CA LEU A 80 6.38 11.21 0.65
C LEU A 80 6.91 9.79 0.37
N VAL A 81 6.39 9.13 -0.67
CA VAL A 81 6.88 7.81 -1.10
C VAL A 81 8.36 7.88 -1.47
N LYS A 82 8.77 8.87 -2.27
CA LYS A 82 10.18 9.09 -2.60
C LYS A 82 11.05 9.32 -1.37
N MET A 83 10.59 10.12 -0.40
CA MET A 83 11.36 10.34 0.84
C MET A 83 11.53 9.05 1.64
N LEU A 84 10.49 8.20 1.72
CA LEU A 84 10.59 6.91 2.40
C LEU A 84 11.56 5.97 1.68
N SER A 85 11.51 5.90 0.35
CA SER A 85 12.44 5.11 -0.46
C SER A 85 13.88 5.56 -0.37
N SER A 86 14.13 6.85 -0.12
CA SER A 86 15.49 7.37 0.05
C SER A 86 16.06 7.20 1.46
N LYS A 87 15.25 7.02 2.51
CA LYS A 87 15.72 7.14 3.90
C LYS A 87 16.11 5.82 4.58
N LYS A 88 15.78 4.67 4.02
CA LYS A 88 16.33 3.35 4.37
C LYS A 88 15.87 2.36 3.30
N GLY A 89 16.79 1.52 2.85
CA GLY A 89 16.62 0.62 1.71
C GLY A 89 15.28 -0.10 1.68
N PHE A 90 14.63 0.01 0.52
CA PHE A 90 13.85 -1.07 -0.06
C PHE A 90 14.82 -2.15 -0.56
#